data_AF-A0A935JEE5-F1
#
_entry.id   AF-A0A935JEE5-F1
#
_cell.length_a   1.000
_cell.length_b   1.000
_cell.length_c   1.000
_cell.angle_alpha   90.00
_cell.angle_beta   90.00
_cell.angle_gamma   90.00
#
_symmetry.space_group_name_H-M   'P 1'
#
loop_
_entity.id
_entity.type
_entity.pdbx_description
1 polymer ?
#
loop_
_entity_poly.entity_id
_entity_poly.type
_entity_poly.pdbx_seq_one_letter_code
_entity_poly.pdbx_strand_id
1 'polypeptide(L)'
;MLLVFLAGASWMLAQSGSMEGRNQVNKVTASAMAQAKEALIGRAATDVNRPGSLPCPDTNNDGVAELFAGVNCPAYIGRLPWKTLDLPELLDGNGNRLWYALSSGLRDRDEAQPINPSTVLQITLDGSPPSIAAIIFSSGPPLPSQIGRPSNAIADYLDGSNNDGDNSYVSGPPSATFNDKTLVITREDIFRTVNQRVLAEIRGPDDNAPGAPSYGLRRYHADNASFPWADSGSDGYGDVGVTVGNLPYYDLKLPVSLPLPPPPPSHPLPYSWLNPNGWLPLLTFQRLSASSARIAIGTSTMDVIPCPSSPCP
;
A
#
# COMPACT_ATOMS: atom_id res chain seq x y z
N MET A 1 -42.30 31.23 37.58
CA MET A 1 -40.85 30.93 37.41
C MET A 1 -40.50 29.44 37.46
N LEU A 2 -41.46 28.49 37.49
CA LEU A 2 -41.17 27.04 37.45
C LEU A 2 -41.23 26.43 36.03
N LEU A 3 -41.84 27.13 35.06
CA LEU A 3 -42.01 26.66 33.67
C LEU A 3 -40.82 26.94 32.75
N VAL A 4 -39.86 27.77 33.16
CA VAL A 4 -38.68 28.12 32.34
C VAL A 4 -37.53 27.12 32.52
N PHE A 5 -37.49 26.38 33.63
CA PHE A 5 -36.43 25.40 33.90
C PHE A 5 -36.65 24.05 33.18
N LEU A 6 -37.88 23.65 32.86
CA LEU A 6 -38.17 22.38 32.16
C LEU A 6 -37.91 22.45 30.63
N ALA A 7 -37.99 23.65 30.04
CA ALA A 7 -37.67 23.85 28.62
C ALA A 7 -36.15 23.82 28.35
N GLY A 8 -35.33 24.29 29.30
CA GLY A 8 -33.87 24.29 29.19
C GLY A 8 -33.24 22.90 29.26
N ALA A 9 -33.76 22.01 30.11
CA ALA A 9 -33.26 20.63 30.22
C ALA A 9 -33.55 19.79 28.95
N SER A 10 -34.69 20.04 28.30
CA SER A 10 -35.09 19.32 27.08
C SER A 10 -34.25 19.71 25.86
N TRP A 11 -33.87 21.00 25.74
CA TRP A 11 -32.97 21.47 24.68
C TRP A 11 -31.54 20.95 24.86
N MET A 12 -31.05 20.85 26.09
CA MET A 12 -29.71 20.37 26.39
C MET A 12 -29.56 18.84 26.18
N LEU A 13 -30.60 18.06 26.51
CA LEU A 13 -30.66 16.62 26.23
C LEU A 13 -30.80 16.31 24.72
N ALA A 14 -31.51 17.15 23.96
CA ALA A 14 -31.58 17.02 22.50
C ALA A 14 -30.24 17.36 21.83
N GLN A 15 -29.52 18.37 22.33
CA GLN A 15 -28.18 18.70 21.86
C GLN A 15 -27.18 17.58 22.18
N SER A 16 -27.19 17.01 23.39
CA SER A 16 -26.28 15.91 23.75
C SER A 16 -26.52 14.66 22.89
N GLY A 17 -27.78 14.28 22.65
CA GLY A 17 -28.12 13.16 21.78
C GLY A 17 -27.69 13.38 20.32
N SER A 18 -27.80 14.61 19.81
CA SER A 18 -27.33 14.95 18.45
C SER A 18 -25.80 14.91 18.30
N MET A 19 -25.07 15.28 19.36
CA MET A 19 -23.61 15.23 19.42
C MET A 19 -23.12 13.78 19.56
N GLU A 20 -23.78 12.97 20.39
CA GLU A 20 -23.50 11.54 20.53
C GLU A 20 -23.73 10.78 19.22
N GLY A 21 -24.84 11.05 18.53
CA GLY A 21 -25.14 10.48 17.22
C GLY A 21 -24.08 10.84 16.16
N ARG A 22 -23.71 12.13 16.07
CA ARG A 22 -22.61 12.57 15.17
C ARG A 22 -21.27 11.95 15.53
N ASN A 23 -20.95 11.83 16.81
CA ASN A 23 -19.74 11.17 17.27
C ASN A 23 -19.73 9.69 16.87
N GLN A 24 -20.86 9.00 16.97
CA GLN A 24 -20.97 7.61 16.53
C GLN A 24 -20.78 7.46 15.02
N VAL A 25 -21.45 8.29 14.22
CA VAL A 25 -21.26 8.33 12.75
C VAL A 25 -19.80 8.56 12.40
N ASN A 26 -19.16 9.54 13.05
CA ASN A 26 -17.74 9.84 12.83
C ASN A 26 -16.83 8.66 13.19
N LYS A 27 -17.11 7.94 14.28
CA LYS A 27 -16.35 6.74 14.68
C LYS A 27 -16.50 5.62 13.66
N VAL A 28 -17.71 5.35 13.17
CA VAL A 28 -17.96 4.33 12.15
C VAL A 28 -17.23 4.69 10.86
N THR A 29 -17.35 5.93 10.39
CA THR A 29 -16.60 6.41 9.22
C THR A 29 -15.10 6.24 9.40
N ALA A 30 -14.54 6.69 10.53
CA ALA A 30 -13.10 6.58 10.78
C ALA A 30 -12.63 5.12 10.82
N SER A 31 -13.41 4.22 11.43
CA SER A 31 -13.11 2.79 11.46
C SER A 31 -13.14 2.17 10.07
N ALA A 32 -14.14 2.47 9.26
CA ALA A 32 -14.26 1.97 7.89
C ALA A 32 -13.09 2.46 7.02
N MET A 33 -12.76 3.75 7.08
CA MET A 33 -11.63 4.32 6.33
C MET A 33 -10.28 3.74 6.79
N ALA A 34 -10.10 3.51 8.10
CA ALA A 34 -8.89 2.86 8.62
C ALA A 34 -8.76 1.41 8.13
N GLN A 35 -9.84 0.62 8.14
CA GLN A 35 -9.83 -0.74 7.59
C GLN A 35 -9.48 -0.76 6.10
N ALA A 36 -10.05 0.17 5.33
CA ALA A 36 -9.71 0.33 3.91
C ALA A 36 -8.23 0.70 3.70
N LYS A 37 -7.68 1.59 4.54
CA LYS A 37 -6.25 1.97 4.48
C LYS A 37 -5.34 0.78 4.75
N GLU A 38 -5.59 0.02 5.81
CA GLU A 38 -4.80 -1.16 6.14
C GLU A 38 -4.90 -2.24 5.06
N ALA A 39 -6.08 -2.45 4.47
CA ALA A 39 -6.25 -3.41 3.38
C ALA A 39 -5.48 -3.01 2.11
N LEU A 40 -5.44 -1.71 1.76
CA LEU A 40 -4.66 -1.21 0.63
C LEU A 40 -3.16 -1.37 0.87
N ILE A 41 -2.66 -1.03 2.07
CA ILE A 41 -1.25 -1.24 2.45
C ILE A 41 -0.91 -2.73 2.43
N GLY A 42 -1.79 -3.57 2.97
CA GLY A 42 -1.66 -5.03 2.98
C GLY A 42 -1.60 -5.59 1.56
N ARG A 43 -2.54 -5.22 0.69
CA ARG A 43 -2.57 -5.62 -0.73
C ARG A 43 -1.29 -5.21 -1.46
N ALA A 44 -0.78 -4.00 -1.22
CA ALA A 44 0.46 -3.54 -1.82
C ALA A 44 1.66 -4.37 -1.35
N ALA A 45 1.73 -4.71 -0.06
CA ALA A 45 2.82 -5.53 0.50
C ALA A 45 2.75 -7.00 0.10
N THR A 46 1.56 -7.55 -0.15
CA THR A 46 1.36 -8.96 -0.51
C THR A 46 1.31 -9.23 -2.01
N ASP A 47 1.41 -8.18 -2.85
CA ASP A 47 1.54 -8.38 -4.29
C ASP A 47 2.76 -9.24 -4.60
N VAL A 48 2.55 -10.34 -5.30
CA VAL A 48 3.59 -11.33 -5.59
C VAL A 48 4.57 -10.84 -6.66
N ASN A 49 4.14 -9.97 -7.56
CA ASN A 49 4.91 -9.56 -8.75
C ASN A 49 5.20 -8.06 -8.80
N ARG A 50 4.49 -7.26 -8.02
CA ARG A 50 4.58 -5.81 -8.00
C ARG A 50 4.40 -5.26 -6.58
N PRO A 51 5.25 -5.63 -5.60
CA PRO A 51 5.15 -5.06 -4.26
C PRO A 51 5.11 -3.53 -4.32
N GLY A 52 4.05 -2.94 -3.75
CA GLY A 52 3.76 -1.51 -3.84
C GLY A 52 2.61 -1.14 -4.79
N SER A 53 2.12 -2.07 -5.60
CA SER A 53 1.00 -1.82 -6.50
C SER A 53 -0.35 -1.77 -5.78
N LEU A 54 -1.31 -1.09 -6.39
CA LEU A 54 -2.66 -0.93 -5.88
C LEU A 54 -3.70 -1.20 -6.99
N PRO A 55 -4.85 -1.81 -6.65
CA PRO A 55 -5.88 -2.18 -7.62
C PRO A 55 -6.57 -0.95 -8.21
N CYS A 56 -7.08 -1.07 -9.44
CA CYS A 56 -7.92 -0.02 -10.01
C CYS A 56 -9.18 0.22 -9.15
N PRO A 57 -9.69 1.47 -9.07
CA PRO A 57 -10.98 1.73 -8.45
C PRO A 57 -12.12 0.94 -9.10
N ASP A 58 -13.18 0.68 -8.32
CA ASP A 58 -14.44 0.11 -8.80
C ASP A 58 -15.33 1.24 -9.35
N THR A 59 -15.71 1.18 -10.64
CA THR A 59 -16.52 2.24 -11.27
C THR A 59 -17.98 1.88 -11.43
N ASN A 60 -18.34 0.63 -11.19
CA ASN A 60 -19.68 0.12 -11.41
C ASN A 60 -20.41 -0.26 -10.10
N ASN A 61 -19.71 -0.17 -8.97
CA ASN A 61 -20.19 -0.37 -7.60
C ASN A 61 -20.54 -1.84 -7.28
N ASP A 62 -19.86 -2.80 -7.90
CA ASP A 62 -19.97 -4.23 -7.61
C ASP A 62 -18.98 -4.72 -6.53
N GLY A 63 -18.08 -3.86 -6.08
CA GLY A 63 -17.03 -4.11 -5.10
C GLY A 63 -15.75 -4.70 -5.69
N VAL A 64 -15.65 -4.85 -7.01
CA VAL A 64 -14.51 -5.45 -7.71
C VAL A 64 -13.73 -4.36 -8.43
N ALA A 65 -12.40 -4.42 -8.34
CA ALA A 65 -11.52 -3.53 -9.07
C ALA A 65 -11.74 -3.68 -10.57
N GLU A 66 -11.85 -2.54 -11.28
CA GLU A 66 -12.08 -2.58 -12.70
C GLU A 66 -10.92 -3.24 -13.45
N LEU A 67 -11.27 -3.95 -14.53
CA LEU A 67 -10.28 -4.40 -15.50
C LEU A 67 -9.72 -3.18 -16.25
N PHE A 68 -8.46 -3.27 -16.62
CA PHE A 68 -7.79 -2.19 -17.33
C PHE A 68 -8.39 -1.93 -18.71
N ALA A 69 -8.51 -0.65 -19.07
CA ALA A 69 -8.77 -0.19 -20.42
C ALA A 69 -7.44 0.16 -21.11
N GLY A 70 -6.99 -0.70 -22.03
CA GLY A 70 -5.65 -0.57 -22.63
C GLY A 70 -4.58 -0.89 -21.59
N VAL A 71 -3.81 0.11 -21.14
CA VAL A 71 -2.78 0.01 -20.08
C VAL A 71 -3.12 0.75 -18.79
N ASN A 72 -4.28 1.42 -18.77
CA ASN A 72 -4.73 2.30 -17.70
C ASN A 72 -5.95 1.73 -17.00
N CYS A 73 -6.17 2.16 -15.76
CA CYS A 73 -7.48 1.97 -15.15
C CYS A 73 -8.54 2.75 -15.95
N PRO A 74 -9.80 2.28 -16.05
CA PRO A 74 -10.87 3.04 -16.69
C PRO A 74 -11.10 4.41 -16.03
N ALA A 75 -10.90 4.48 -14.72
CA ALA A 75 -10.82 5.72 -13.94
C ALA A 75 -9.79 5.57 -12.82
N TYR A 76 -9.22 6.69 -12.36
CA TYR A 76 -8.31 6.74 -11.20
C TYR A 76 -8.99 7.22 -9.93
N ILE A 77 -10.30 7.46 -10.00
CA ILE A 77 -11.18 7.66 -8.86
C ILE A 77 -12.46 6.84 -9.07
N GLY A 78 -12.91 6.16 -8.01
CA GLY A 78 -14.07 5.27 -8.04
C GLY A 78 -14.42 4.82 -6.62
N ARG A 79 -15.29 3.82 -6.49
CA ARG A 79 -15.55 3.14 -5.21
C ARG A 79 -14.31 2.34 -4.79
N LEU A 80 -14.18 2.14 -3.48
CA LEU A 80 -13.23 1.19 -2.94
C LEU A 80 -13.60 -0.23 -3.41
N PRO A 81 -12.69 -0.97 -4.06
CA PRO A 81 -12.95 -2.33 -4.54
C PRO A 81 -12.85 -3.35 -3.40
N TRP A 82 -13.78 -3.29 -2.46
CA TRP A 82 -13.74 -4.03 -1.19
C TRP A 82 -13.68 -5.56 -1.36
N LYS A 83 -14.31 -6.14 -2.38
CA LYS A 83 -14.18 -7.59 -2.67
C LYS A 83 -12.78 -7.94 -3.15
N THR A 84 -12.19 -7.11 -4.02
CA THR A 84 -10.79 -7.31 -4.47
C THR A 84 -9.80 -7.20 -3.31
N LEU A 85 -10.13 -6.40 -2.30
CA LEU A 85 -9.33 -6.24 -1.08
C LEU A 85 -9.64 -7.29 -0.01
N ASP A 86 -10.48 -8.29 -0.29
CA ASP A 86 -10.94 -9.31 0.67
C ASP A 86 -11.51 -8.71 1.96
N LEU A 87 -12.24 -7.61 1.82
CA LEU A 87 -12.93 -6.93 2.90
C LEU A 87 -14.43 -7.26 2.85
N PRO A 88 -15.13 -7.19 4.00
CA PRO A 88 -16.57 -7.01 3.96
C PRO A 88 -16.92 -5.67 3.31
N GLU A 89 -18.19 -5.50 2.93
CA GLU A 89 -18.67 -4.22 2.44
C GLU A 89 -18.50 -3.14 3.52
N LEU A 90 -17.60 -2.18 3.26
CA LEU A 90 -17.32 -1.08 4.17
C LEU A 90 -18.20 0.12 3.86
N LEU A 91 -19.02 0.50 4.84
CA LEU A 91 -19.87 1.69 4.80
C LEU A 91 -19.37 2.74 5.78
N ASP A 92 -19.44 4.01 5.38
CA ASP A 92 -19.30 5.13 6.29
C ASP A 92 -20.44 5.17 7.32
N GLY A 93 -20.34 6.03 8.34
CA GLY A 93 -21.39 6.14 9.35
C GLY A 93 -22.74 6.65 8.84
N ASN A 94 -22.84 7.07 7.57
CA ASN A 94 -24.09 7.47 6.92
C ASN A 94 -24.62 6.40 5.95
N GLY A 95 -23.97 5.23 5.88
CA GLY A 95 -24.38 4.12 5.02
C GLY A 95 -23.89 4.21 3.57
N ASN A 96 -22.94 5.10 3.25
CA ASN A 96 -22.36 5.16 1.92
C ASN A 96 -21.09 4.31 1.82
N ARG A 97 -20.87 3.71 0.65
CA ARG A 97 -19.59 3.07 0.33
C ARG A 97 -18.49 4.12 0.17
N LEU A 98 -17.29 3.75 0.60
CA LEU A 98 -16.11 4.59 0.49
C LEU A 98 -15.70 4.80 -0.97
N TRP A 99 -15.19 5.98 -1.28
CA TRP A 99 -14.49 6.26 -2.54
C TRP A 99 -12.99 6.11 -2.36
N TYR A 100 -12.30 5.93 -3.47
CA TYR A 100 -10.90 5.61 -3.56
C TYR A 100 -10.31 6.27 -4.81
N ALA A 101 -9.28 7.10 -4.60
CA ALA A 101 -8.44 7.64 -5.65
C ALA A 101 -7.06 6.98 -5.62
N LEU A 102 -6.52 6.66 -6.79
CA LEU A 102 -5.25 5.95 -6.99
C LEU A 102 -4.28 6.82 -7.80
N SER A 103 -3.06 6.99 -7.30
CA SER A 103 -1.98 7.55 -8.09
C SER A 103 -1.61 6.57 -9.21
N SER A 104 -1.74 7.01 -10.47
CA SER A 104 -1.57 6.13 -11.65
C SER A 104 -0.21 5.46 -11.77
N GLY A 105 0.83 6.02 -11.13
CA GLY A 105 2.16 5.41 -11.03
C GLY A 105 2.21 4.10 -10.22
N LEU A 106 1.21 3.82 -9.37
CA LEU A 106 1.15 2.60 -8.55
C LEU A 106 0.07 1.62 -9.00
N ARG A 107 -0.53 1.82 -10.18
CA ARG A 107 -1.55 0.88 -10.69
C ARG A 107 -0.97 -0.52 -10.86
N ASP A 108 -1.77 -1.54 -10.57
CA ASP A 108 -1.35 -2.95 -10.58
C ASP A 108 -1.14 -3.54 -11.98
N ARG A 109 -0.11 -3.02 -12.66
CA ARG A 109 0.14 -3.21 -14.08
C ARG A 109 1.64 -3.20 -14.38
N ASP A 110 2.09 -4.02 -15.31
CA ASP A 110 3.50 -4.06 -15.74
C ASP A 110 3.94 -2.73 -16.36
N GLU A 111 3.09 -2.05 -17.12
CA GLU A 111 3.38 -0.74 -17.72
C GLU A 111 3.43 0.41 -16.69
N ALA A 112 3.25 0.13 -15.40
CA ALA A 112 3.48 1.08 -14.31
C ALA A 112 4.87 0.92 -13.67
N GLN A 113 5.63 -0.10 -14.06
CA GLN A 113 6.98 -0.32 -13.56
C GLN A 113 7.96 0.78 -14.00
N PRO A 114 8.94 1.14 -13.15
CA PRO A 114 9.23 0.54 -11.84
C PRO A 114 8.25 0.99 -10.74
N ILE A 115 7.79 0.03 -9.92
CA ILE A 115 6.97 0.27 -8.71
C ILE A 115 7.86 0.08 -7.47
N ASN A 116 8.32 1.19 -6.92
CA ASN A 116 9.23 1.25 -5.77
C ASN A 116 9.13 2.64 -5.07
N PRO A 117 9.84 2.89 -3.96
CA PRO A 117 9.75 4.16 -3.23
C PRO A 117 10.11 5.40 -4.06
N SER A 118 10.84 5.25 -5.17
CA SER A 118 11.21 6.35 -6.07
C SER A 118 10.19 6.58 -7.19
N THR A 119 9.13 5.78 -7.29
CA THR A 119 8.07 5.95 -8.30
C THR A 119 7.42 7.33 -8.17
N VAL A 120 7.28 8.01 -9.32
CA VAL A 120 6.61 9.31 -9.41
C VAL A 120 5.11 9.13 -9.17
N LEU A 121 4.57 9.94 -8.26
CA LEU A 121 3.16 9.97 -7.92
C LEU A 121 2.54 11.26 -8.50
N GLN A 122 1.21 11.28 -8.63
CA GLN A 122 0.45 12.33 -9.32
C GLN A 122 -0.55 13.04 -8.41
N ILE A 123 -1.00 12.38 -7.34
CA ILE A 123 -2.05 12.91 -6.47
C ILE A 123 -1.51 14.03 -5.58
N THR A 124 -2.22 15.16 -5.58
CA THR A 124 -2.05 16.27 -4.63
C THR A 124 -3.28 16.40 -3.73
N LEU A 125 -3.07 16.93 -2.53
CA LEU A 125 -4.14 17.30 -1.61
C LEU A 125 -3.86 18.71 -1.08
N ASP A 126 -4.83 19.62 -1.16
CA ASP A 126 -4.72 20.99 -0.63
C ASP A 126 -3.49 21.76 -1.16
N GLY A 127 -3.15 21.54 -2.44
CA GLY A 127 -2.01 22.17 -3.10
C GLY A 127 -0.63 21.63 -2.70
N SER A 128 -0.57 20.55 -1.91
CA SER A 128 0.69 19.88 -1.57
C SER A 128 1.37 19.26 -2.81
N PRO A 129 2.71 19.16 -2.83
CA PRO A 129 3.41 18.48 -3.91
C PRO A 129 2.99 17.00 -4.05
N PRO A 130 3.02 16.44 -5.27
CA PRO A 130 2.50 15.11 -5.52
C PRO A 130 3.34 14.03 -4.83
N SER A 131 2.76 13.40 -3.81
CA SER A 131 3.41 12.43 -2.92
C SER A 131 2.47 11.39 -2.32
N ILE A 132 1.20 11.45 -2.72
CA ILE A 132 0.12 10.62 -2.19
C ILE A 132 -0.05 9.41 -3.10
N ALA A 133 -0.07 8.21 -2.50
CA ALA A 133 -0.27 6.96 -3.20
C ALA A 133 -1.75 6.74 -3.51
N ALA A 134 -2.60 7.04 -2.53
CA ALA A 134 -4.05 6.96 -2.64
C ALA A 134 -4.77 7.85 -1.63
N ILE A 135 -6.03 8.17 -1.90
CA ILE A 135 -6.93 8.82 -0.95
C ILE A 135 -8.20 7.99 -0.82
N ILE A 136 -8.66 7.75 0.41
CA ILE A 136 -9.97 7.20 0.70
C ILE A 136 -10.89 8.36 1.07
N PHE A 137 -12.10 8.39 0.51
CA PHE A 137 -13.11 9.39 0.85
C PHE A 137 -14.35 8.76 1.46
N SER A 138 -14.94 9.47 2.41
CA SER A 138 -16.30 9.26 2.88
C SER A 138 -17.14 10.46 2.42
N SER A 139 -18.14 10.19 1.58
CA SER A 139 -19.01 11.20 0.94
C SER A 139 -20.05 11.83 1.86
N GLY A 140 -20.16 11.37 3.11
CA GLY A 140 -21.10 11.92 4.07
C GLY A 140 -22.58 11.83 3.65
N PRO A 141 -23.49 12.49 4.37
CA PRO A 141 -24.89 12.61 3.94
C PRO A 141 -24.98 13.44 2.64
N PRO A 142 -26.01 13.23 1.79
CA PRO A 142 -26.16 14.00 0.57
C PRO A 142 -26.33 15.50 0.86
N LEU A 143 -25.56 16.33 0.15
CA LEU A 143 -25.75 17.77 0.13
C LEU A 143 -26.93 18.17 -0.79
N PRO A 144 -27.48 19.40 -0.68
CA PRO A 144 -28.65 19.81 -1.46
C PRO A 144 -28.49 19.68 -2.98
N SER A 145 -27.27 19.80 -3.51
CA SER A 145 -26.97 19.63 -4.94
C SER A 145 -26.89 18.17 -5.40
N GLN A 146 -26.78 17.22 -4.47
CA GLN A 146 -26.54 15.80 -4.75
C GLN A 146 -27.85 15.00 -4.80
N ILE A 147 -28.68 15.30 -5.80
CA ILE A 147 -30.00 14.69 -5.98
C ILE A 147 -29.99 13.36 -6.76
N GLY A 148 -28.84 12.96 -7.31
CA GLY A 148 -28.70 11.76 -8.15
C GLY A 148 -28.40 10.46 -7.40
N ARG A 149 -28.26 10.49 -6.06
CA ARG A 149 -28.01 9.26 -5.28
C ARG A 149 -29.28 8.37 -5.25
N PRO A 150 -29.18 7.03 -5.43
CA PRO A 150 -27.96 6.27 -5.69
C PRO A 150 -27.56 6.25 -7.18
N SER A 151 -26.25 6.43 -7.44
CA SER A 151 -25.65 6.32 -8.77
C SER A 151 -24.16 5.94 -8.69
N ASN A 152 -23.50 5.86 -9.84
CA ASN A 152 -22.05 5.69 -9.95
C ASN A 152 -21.33 7.00 -10.33
N ALA A 153 -22.05 8.12 -10.45
CA ALA A 153 -21.44 9.41 -10.79
C ALA A 153 -20.72 10.01 -9.57
N ILE A 154 -19.49 10.47 -9.76
CA ILE A 154 -18.65 11.02 -8.68
C ILE A 154 -19.31 12.27 -8.08
N ALA A 155 -19.83 13.17 -8.92
CA ALA A 155 -20.48 14.42 -8.51
C ALA A 155 -21.78 14.23 -7.70
N ASP A 156 -22.40 13.05 -7.76
CA ASP A 156 -23.54 12.74 -6.91
C ASP A 156 -23.10 12.46 -5.46
N TYR A 157 -21.81 12.29 -5.19
CA TYR A 157 -21.29 11.89 -3.88
C TYR A 157 -20.17 12.77 -3.32
N LEU A 158 -19.16 13.10 -4.13
CA LEU A 158 -18.02 13.90 -3.68
C LEU A 158 -18.25 15.39 -3.96
N ASP A 159 -17.54 16.24 -3.22
CA ASP A 159 -17.79 17.67 -3.14
C ASP A 159 -16.63 18.51 -3.69
N GLY A 160 -16.95 19.67 -4.25
CA GLY A 160 -15.94 20.61 -4.77
C GLY A 160 -14.99 19.96 -5.77
N SER A 161 -13.69 20.20 -5.64
CA SER A 161 -12.66 19.60 -6.50
C SER A 161 -12.56 18.07 -6.36
N ASN A 162 -13.16 17.45 -5.34
CA ASN A 162 -13.11 15.99 -5.22
C ASN A 162 -13.95 15.27 -6.28
N ASN A 163 -14.75 16.00 -7.09
CA ASN A 163 -15.63 15.42 -8.10
C ASN A 163 -15.35 15.82 -9.56
N ASP A 164 -14.28 16.57 -9.83
CA ASP A 164 -14.00 17.08 -11.18
C ASP A 164 -13.20 16.10 -12.07
N GLY A 165 -12.70 15.01 -11.48
CA GLY A 165 -12.04 13.91 -12.19
C GLY A 165 -10.55 14.11 -12.44
N ASP A 166 -9.92 15.13 -11.86
CA ASP A 166 -8.47 15.31 -11.91
C ASP A 166 -7.73 14.62 -10.72
N ASN A 167 -6.44 14.93 -10.55
CA ASN A 167 -5.58 14.36 -9.49
C ASN A 167 -5.36 15.32 -8.31
N SER A 168 -6.12 16.42 -8.23
CA SER A 168 -5.98 17.50 -7.26
C SER A 168 -7.18 17.55 -6.32
N TYR A 169 -7.05 16.90 -5.18
CA TYR A 169 -8.12 16.79 -4.20
C TYR A 169 -8.02 17.89 -3.13
N VAL A 170 -9.12 18.07 -2.40
CA VAL A 170 -9.23 19.02 -1.30
C VAL A 170 -9.79 18.37 -0.04
N SER A 171 -9.34 18.86 1.11
CA SER A 171 -9.91 18.54 2.42
C SER A 171 -10.39 19.81 3.11
N GLY A 172 -11.33 19.67 4.04
CA GLY A 172 -11.89 20.83 4.73
C GLY A 172 -12.91 20.50 5.79
N PRO A 173 -13.26 21.47 6.64
CA PRO A 173 -14.34 21.32 7.61
C PRO A 173 -15.70 21.20 6.89
N PRO A 174 -16.66 20.47 7.48
CA PRO A 174 -18.02 20.42 6.94
C PRO A 174 -18.65 21.82 6.81
N SER A 175 -19.34 22.05 5.70
CA SER A 175 -20.06 23.27 5.35
C SER A 175 -21.34 22.92 4.59
N ALA A 176 -22.08 23.93 4.11
CA ALA A 176 -23.28 23.71 3.31
C ALA A 176 -23.00 23.07 1.93
N THR A 177 -21.75 23.14 1.46
CA THR A 177 -21.34 22.70 0.12
C THR A 177 -20.17 21.72 0.13
N PHE A 178 -19.73 21.27 1.31
CA PHE A 178 -18.61 20.35 1.47
C PHE A 178 -18.74 19.56 2.76
N ASN A 179 -18.78 18.23 2.72
CA ASN A 179 -18.80 17.36 3.88
C ASN A 179 -17.97 16.08 3.71
N ASP A 180 -17.26 15.94 2.58
CA ASP A 180 -16.28 14.89 2.35
C ASP A 180 -15.25 14.80 3.47
N LYS A 181 -14.95 13.57 3.86
CA LYS A 181 -13.79 13.27 4.72
C LYS A 181 -12.75 12.52 3.92
N THR A 182 -11.50 12.97 4.03
CA THR A 182 -10.35 12.40 3.33
C THR A 182 -9.44 11.64 4.31
N LEU A 183 -9.02 10.43 3.94
CA LEU A 183 -7.93 9.72 4.60
C LEU A 183 -6.83 9.46 3.56
N VAL A 184 -5.68 10.08 3.78
CA VAL A 184 -4.53 9.98 2.89
C VAL A 184 -3.71 8.72 3.18
N ILE A 185 -3.30 8.05 2.11
CA ILE A 185 -2.28 7.01 2.12
C ILE A 185 -1.06 7.56 1.39
N THR A 186 -0.03 7.89 2.14
CA THR A 186 1.20 8.48 1.58
C THR A 186 2.07 7.42 0.92
N ARG A 187 3.05 7.85 0.10
CA ARG A 187 4.15 6.99 -0.34
C ARG A 187 4.80 6.24 0.83
N GLU A 188 5.06 6.93 1.93
CA GLU A 188 5.70 6.34 3.09
C GLU A 188 4.83 5.24 3.73
N ASP A 189 3.51 5.44 3.78
CA ASP A 189 2.59 4.42 4.32
C ASP A 189 2.65 3.11 3.55
N ILE A 190 2.69 3.16 2.21
CA ILE A 190 2.86 1.98 1.36
C ILE A 190 4.24 1.37 1.56
N PHE A 191 5.28 2.17 1.36
CA PHE A 191 6.63 1.63 1.24
C PHE A 191 7.30 1.27 2.57
N ARG A 192 6.78 1.73 3.70
CA ARG A 192 7.23 1.26 5.03
C ARG A 192 7.06 -0.26 5.18
N THR A 193 5.90 -0.78 4.80
CA THR A 193 5.60 -2.23 4.88
C THR A 193 6.20 -2.99 3.70
N VAL A 194 6.11 -2.44 2.49
CA VAL A 194 6.64 -3.07 1.28
C VAL A 194 8.17 -3.25 1.36
N ASN A 195 8.92 -2.26 1.86
CA ASN A 195 10.35 -2.38 2.03
C ASN A 195 10.72 -3.54 2.96
N GLN A 196 9.98 -3.72 4.06
CA GLN A 196 10.21 -4.85 4.98
C GLN A 196 9.94 -6.18 4.31
N ARG A 197 8.90 -6.27 3.47
CA ARG A 197 8.65 -7.45 2.65
C ARG A 197 9.82 -7.74 1.70
N VAL A 198 10.30 -6.74 0.97
CA VAL A 198 11.44 -6.88 0.05
C VAL A 198 12.68 -7.37 0.80
N LEU A 199 13.02 -6.74 1.93
CA LEU A 199 14.14 -7.15 2.77
C LEU A 199 13.98 -8.58 3.29
N ALA A 200 12.77 -8.98 3.68
CA ALA A 200 12.50 -10.36 4.12
C ALA A 200 12.73 -11.39 3.00
N GLU A 201 12.43 -11.05 1.74
CA GLU A 201 12.73 -11.93 0.60
C GLU A 201 14.24 -12.06 0.35
N ILE A 202 14.99 -10.97 0.49
CA ILE A 202 16.47 -10.99 0.37
C ILE A 202 17.10 -11.78 1.52
N ARG A 203 16.58 -11.63 2.74
CA ARG A 203 17.04 -12.39 3.92
C ARG A 203 16.97 -13.90 3.67
N GLY A 204 15.87 -14.38 3.11
CA GLY A 204 15.57 -15.81 3.01
C GLY A 204 14.34 -16.21 3.84
N PRO A 205 14.05 -17.53 3.95
CA PRO A 205 12.94 -18.06 4.74
C PRO A 205 12.88 -17.49 6.15
N ASP A 206 11.68 -17.42 6.72
CA ASP A 206 11.46 -16.92 8.08
C ASP A 206 12.03 -17.81 9.18
N ASP A 207 11.92 -17.33 10.41
CA ASP A 207 12.58 -17.96 11.56
C ASP A 207 11.98 -19.31 11.92
N ASN A 208 10.76 -19.60 11.44
CA ASN A 208 10.03 -20.83 11.73
C ASN A 208 9.86 -21.70 10.47
N ALA A 209 10.47 -21.32 9.35
CA ALA A 209 10.34 -22.05 8.10
C ALA A 209 10.83 -23.49 8.27
N PRO A 210 10.10 -24.50 7.78
CA PRO A 210 10.52 -25.88 7.89
C PRO A 210 11.66 -26.19 6.93
N GLY A 211 12.65 -26.96 7.42
CA GLY A 211 13.79 -27.41 6.62
C GLY A 211 14.94 -26.40 6.53
N ALA A 212 15.94 -26.74 5.71
CA ALA A 212 17.08 -25.87 5.46
C ALA A 212 16.67 -24.66 4.59
N PRO A 213 17.30 -23.49 4.76
CA PRO A 213 16.95 -22.32 3.97
C PRO A 213 17.14 -22.57 2.47
N SER A 214 16.13 -22.23 1.66
CA SER A 214 16.09 -22.54 0.23
C SER A 214 16.49 -21.37 -0.68
N TYR A 215 16.41 -20.13 -0.19
CA TYR A 215 16.75 -18.91 -0.93
C TYR A 215 17.36 -17.82 -0.03
N GLY A 216 17.80 -16.73 -0.65
CA GLY A 216 18.31 -15.52 -0.01
C GLY A 216 19.68 -15.68 0.64
N LEU A 217 20.02 -14.71 1.49
CA LEU A 217 21.25 -14.70 2.27
C LEU A 217 21.37 -15.92 3.18
N ARG A 218 20.26 -16.38 3.78
CA ARG A 218 20.24 -17.59 4.61
C ARG A 218 20.64 -18.85 3.84
N ARG A 219 20.18 -18.99 2.59
CA ARG A 219 20.60 -20.09 1.72
C ARG A 219 22.08 -20.00 1.37
N TYR A 220 22.54 -18.81 0.99
CA TYR A 220 23.95 -18.60 0.68
C TYR A 220 24.84 -19.00 1.86
N HIS A 221 24.48 -18.58 3.07
CA HIS A 221 25.23 -18.94 4.27
C HIS A 221 25.23 -20.46 4.52
N ALA A 222 24.08 -21.12 4.39
CA ALA A 222 23.99 -22.57 4.54
C ALA A 222 24.90 -23.34 3.56
N ASP A 223 25.04 -22.85 2.33
CA ASP A 223 25.90 -23.47 1.30
C ASP A 223 27.40 -23.15 1.49
N ASN A 224 27.75 -21.99 2.07
CA ASN A 224 29.12 -21.47 2.09
C ASN A 224 29.74 -21.27 3.49
N ALA A 225 28.99 -21.57 4.56
CA ALA A 225 29.32 -21.28 5.95
C ALA A 225 29.68 -19.80 6.24
N SER A 226 29.33 -18.89 5.32
CA SER A 226 29.54 -17.44 5.47
C SER A 226 28.60 -16.64 4.58
N PHE A 227 28.31 -15.39 4.93
CA PHE A 227 27.63 -14.42 4.06
C PHE A 227 28.57 -13.91 2.95
N PRO A 228 28.02 -13.47 1.80
CA PRO A 228 28.83 -13.02 0.67
C PRO A 228 29.53 -11.69 0.99
N TRP A 229 30.52 -11.33 0.19
CA TRP A 229 31.07 -9.97 0.21
C TRP A 229 30.13 -9.01 -0.52
N ALA A 230 30.22 -7.72 -0.24
CA ALA A 230 29.41 -6.70 -0.90
C ALA A 230 29.83 -6.50 -2.36
N ASP A 231 28.89 -6.06 -3.20
CA ASP A 231 29.15 -5.61 -4.57
C ASP A 231 29.52 -4.12 -4.55
N SER A 232 30.77 -3.78 -4.87
CA SER A 232 31.23 -2.39 -4.97
C SER A 232 31.13 -1.82 -6.39
N GLY A 233 31.05 -2.68 -7.41
CA GLY A 233 31.07 -2.32 -8.82
C GLY A 233 29.69 -2.16 -9.46
N SER A 234 28.61 -2.55 -8.78
CA SER A 234 27.24 -2.67 -9.32
C SER A 234 27.12 -3.69 -10.46
N ASP A 235 27.99 -4.70 -10.50
CA ASP A 235 27.92 -5.77 -11.50
C ASP A 235 27.09 -6.97 -11.02
N GLY A 236 26.63 -6.93 -9.76
CA GLY A 236 25.80 -7.93 -9.11
C GLY A 236 26.56 -9.06 -8.42
N TYR A 237 27.90 -9.04 -8.41
CA TYR A 237 28.74 -10.05 -7.77
C TYR A 237 29.46 -9.49 -6.54
N GLY A 238 29.72 -10.35 -5.54
CA GLY A 238 30.47 -9.94 -4.36
C GLY A 238 31.97 -9.76 -4.62
N ASP A 239 32.54 -8.64 -4.18
CA ASP A 239 33.96 -8.33 -4.30
C ASP A 239 34.74 -8.76 -3.05
N VAL A 240 35.74 -9.65 -3.22
CA VAL A 240 36.48 -10.20 -2.08
C VAL A 240 37.10 -9.10 -1.21
N GLY A 241 36.75 -9.12 0.08
CA GLY A 241 37.22 -8.15 1.08
C GLY A 241 36.36 -6.89 1.22
N VAL A 242 35.36 -6.69 0.36
CA VAL A 242 34.43 -5.57 0.44
C VAL A 242 33.29 -5.91 1.40
N THR A 243 33.14 -5.11 2.47
CA THR A 243 32.13 -5.34 3.51
C THR A 243 30.90 -4.45 3.40
N VAL A 244 30.92 -3.41 2.57
CA VAL A 244 29.79 -2.47 2.38
C VAL A 244 29.65 -2.16 0.90
N GLY A 245 28.44 -2.24 0.37
CA GLY A 245 28.15 -1.98 -1.04
C GLY A 245 26.70 -2.29 -1.40
N ASN A 246 26.46 -2.61 -2.66
CA ASN A 246 25.19 -3.13 -3.13
C ASN A 246 25.03 -4.61 -2.75
N LEU A 247 23.79 -5.09 -2.84
CA LEU A 247 23.51 -6.51 -2.70
C LEU A 247 24.17 -7.30 -3.85
N PRO A 248 25.02 -8.31 -3.58
CA PRO A 248 25.59 -9.18 -4.61
C PRO A 248 24.53 -10.17 -5.10
N TYR A 249 23.55 -9.69 -5.85
CA TYR A 249 22.34 -10.44 -6.13
C TYR A 249 22.59 -11.70 -6.97
N TYR A 250 23.60 -11.74 -7.85
CA TYR A 250 23.94 -12.93 -8.64
C TYR A 250 24.55 -14.07 -7.80
N ASP A 251 25.09 -13.77 -6.62
CA ASP A 251 25.53 -14.78 -5.67
C ASP A 251 24.32 -15.46 -4.97
N LEU A 252 23.15 -14.83 -5.02
CA LEU A 252 21.96 -15.28 -4.30
C LEU A 252 21.00 -16.06 -5.20
N LYS A 253 20.53 -17.20 -4.69
CA LYS A 253 19.29 -17.81 -5.16
C LYS A 253 18.13 -17.07 -4.51
N LEU A 254 17.46 -16.18 -5.22
CA LEU A 254 16.25 -15.51 -4.74
C LEU A 254 15.00 -16.19 -5.32
N PRO A 255 13.85 -16.12 -4.64
CA PRO A 255 12.64 -16.77 -5.11
C PRO A 255 12.21 -16.18 -6.44
N VAL A 256 11.93 -17.05 -7.41
CA VAL A 256 11.19 -16.68 -8.62
C VAL A 256 9.70 -16.74 -8.28
N SER A 257 8.95 -15.69 -8.56
CA SER A 257 7.50 -15.80 -8.62
C SER A 257 7.20 -16.71 -9.81
N LEU A 258 6.68 -17.91 -9.55
CA LEU A 258 6.29 -18.84 -10.61
C LEU A 258 5.32 -18.14 -11.59
N PRO A 259 5.57 -18.11 -12.90
CA PRO A 259 4.50 -18.41 -13.83
C PRO A 259 4.33 -19.93 -13.83
N LEU A 260 3.15 -20.42 -13.48
CA LEU A 260 2.71 -21.71 -13.98
C LEU A 260 2.47 -21.51 -15.50
N PRO A 261 3.14 -22.20 -16.45
CA PRO A 261 4.15 -23.27 -16.36
C PRO A 261 5.61 -22.77 -16.57
N PRO A 262 6.64 -23.58 -16.24
CA PRO A 262 8.04 -23.19 -16.36
C PRO A 262 8.47 -22.94 -17.83
N PRO A 263 9.28 -21.90 -18.11
CA PRO A 263 9.86 -21.68 -19.43
C PRO A 263 11.01 -22.66 -19.73
N PRO A 264 11.38 -22.84 -21.01
CA PRO A 264 12.45 -23.74 -21.42
C PRO A 264 13.83 -23.34 -20.84
N PRO A 265 14.75 -24.31 -20.65
CA PRO A 265 15.94 -24.18 -19.79
C PRO A 265 17.11 -23.34 -20.34
N SER A 266 16.90 -22.37 -21.23
CA SER A 266 18.00 -21.63 -21.87
C SER A 266 18.33 -20.27 -21.27
N HIS A 267 17.62 -19.80 -20.24
CA HIS A 267 17.94 -18.56 -19.54
C HIS A 267 17.76 -18.72 -18.01
N PRO A 268 18.75 -18.32 -17.18
CA PRO A 268 18.51 -18.20 -15.75
C PRO A 268 17.33 -17.24 -15.54
N LEU A 269 16.30 -17.68 -14.83
CA LEU A 269 15.11 -16.88 -14.59
C LEU A 269 15.54 -15.59 -13.88
N PRO A 270 15.38 -14.40 -14.50
CA PRO A 270 15.65 -13.15 -13.83
C PRO A 270 14.68 -13.05 -12.65
N TYR A 271 15.18 -12.51 -11.53
CA TYR A 271 14.42 -12.14 -10.34
C TYR A 271 13.11 -11.43 -10.73
N SER A 272 12.01 -12.19 -10.78
CA SER A 272 10.91 -11.90 -11.71
C SER A 272 10.23 -10.56 -11.46
N TRP A 273 10.28 -10.07 -10.22
CA TRP A 273 9.74 -8.76 -9.86
C TRP A 273 10.79 -7.76 -9.37
N LEU A 274 11.87 -8.20 -8.73
CA LEU A 274 12.88 -7.29 -8.15
C LEU A 274 13.54 -6.41 -9.23
N ASN A 275 13.87 -6.99 -10.39
CA ASN A 275 14.52 -6.24 -11.48
C ASN A 275 13.51 -5.37 -12.26
N PRO A 276 12.36 -5.88 -12.73
CA PRO A 276 11.40 -5.04 -13.45
C PRO A 276 10.83 -3.89 -12.60
N ASN A 277 10.65 -4.10 -11.29
CA ASN A 277 10.21 -3.03 -10.38
C ASN A 277 11.37 -2.15 -9.87
N GLY A 278 12.61 -2.37 -10.31
CA GLY A 278 13.76 -1.50 -10.01
C GLY A 278 14.19 -1.49 -8.54
N TRP A 279 14.07 -2.62 -7.82
CA TRP A 279 14.44 -2.72 -6.41
C TRP A 279 15.93 -2.96 -6.17
N LEU A 280 16.61 -3.67 -7.08
CA LEU A 280 18.03 -4.03 -6.91
C LEU A 280 18.92 -2.78 -6.68
N PRO A 281 18.77 -1.67 -7.43
CA PRO A 281 19.58 -0.47 -7.20
C PRO A 281 19.29 0.25 -5.87
N LEU A 282 18.18 -0.08 -5.19
CA LEU A 282 17.80 0.53 -3.91
C LEU A 282 18.31 -0.25 -2.70
N LEU A 283 18.79 -1.48 -2.92
CA LEU A 283 19.25 -2.40 -1.88
C LEU A 283 20.72 -2.15 -1.55
N THR A 284 20.98 -1.80 -0.30
CA THR A 284 22.34 -1.77 0.25
C THR A 284 22.60 -3.01 1.11
N PHE A 285 23.84 -3.46 1.12
CA PHE A 285 24.29 -4.64 1.84
C PHE A 285 25.57 -4.33 2.62
N GLN A 286 25.62 -4.82 3.84
CA GLN A 286 26.79 -4.77 4.69
C GLN A 286 27.04 -6.15 5.30
N ARG A 287 28.24 -6.69 5.06
CA ARG A 287 28.74 -7.86 5.77
C ARG A 287 29.36 -7.40 7.09
N LEU A 288 28.71 -7.72 8.21
CA LEU A 288 29.20 -7.40 9.56
C LEU A 288 30.20 -8.44 10.06
N SER A 289 29.98 -9.71 9.74
CA SER A 289 30.89 -10.82 9.98
C SER A 289 30.64 -11.96 8.98
N ALA A 290 31.28 -13.11 9.15
CA ALA A 290 30.92 -14.30 8.37
C ALA A 290 29.47 -14.76 8.63
N SER A 291 28.91 -14.48 9.80
CA SER A 291 27.59 -14.97 10.24
C SER A 291 26.67 -13.83 10.67
N SER A 292 26.91 -12.61 10.19
CA SER A 292 26.01 -11.48 10.39
C SER A 292 26.12 -10.53 9.19
N ALA A 293 24.98 -10.14 8.65
CA ALA A 293 24.88 -9.14 7.59
C ALA A 293 23.73 -8.18 7.88
N ARG A 294 23.76 -7.00 7.26
CA ARG A 294 22.70 -6.01 7.29
C ARG A 294 22.30 -5.67 5.86
N ILE A 295 21.01 -5.64 5.60
CA ILE A 295 20.42 -5.19 4.34
C ILE A 295 19.52 -3.99 4.59
N ALA A 296 19.45 -3.06 3.64
CA ALA A 296 18.62 -1.87 3.80
C ALA A 296 18.05 -1.33 2.48
N ILE A 297 16.91 -0.66 2.59
CA ILE A 297 16.27 0.16 1.55
C ILE A 297 15.93 1.51 2.19
N GLY A 298 16.65 2.57 1.79
CA GLY A 298 16.55 3.87 2.46
C GLY A 298 16.79 3.76 3.96
N THR A 299 15.78 4.10 4.78
CA THR A 299 15.84 4.00 6.25
C THR A 299 15.39 2.65 6.81
N SER A 300 14.79 1.78 5.97
CA SER A 300 14.38 0.44 6.39
C SER A 300 15.59 -0.47 6.41
N THR A 301 15.89 -1.08 7.55
CA THR A 301 17.04 -1.98 7.72
C THR A 301 16.60 -3.33 8.29
N MET A 302 17.36 -4.39 8.01
CA MET A 302 17.16 -5.72 8.57
C MET A 302 18.52 -6.40 8.77
N ASP A 303 18.75 -6.88 10.00
CA ASP A 303 19.89 -7.74 10.31
C ASP A 303 19.56 -9.18 9.96
N VAL A 304 20.52 -9.85 9.32
CA VAL A 304 20.40 -11.22 8.83
C VAL A 304 21.44 -12.07 9.53
N ILE A 305 20.93 -13.10 10.20
CA ILE A 305 21.71 -14.16 10.84
C ILE A 305 21.46 -15.50 10.15
N PRO A 306 22.39 -16.45 10.25
CA PRO A 306 22.23 -17.81 9.76
C PRO A 306 21.04 -18.51 10.42
N CYS A 307 20.49 -19.49 9.71
CA CYS A 307 19.47 -20.38 10.23
C CYS A 307 19.88 -21.84 10.04
N PRO A 308 20.80 -22.36 10.88
CA PRO A 308 21.30 -23.74 10.76
C PRO A 308 20.27 -24.78 11.22
N SER A 309 19.31 -24.38 12.05
CA SER A 309 18.20 -25.19 12.55
C SER A 309 16.93 -24.33 12.62
N SER A 310 15.76 -24.95 12.54
CA SER A 310 14.47 -24.30 12.73
C SER A 310 13.91 -24.66 14.13
N PRO A 311 13.47 -23.68 14.95
CA PRO A 311 13.48 -22.25 14.66
C PRO A 311 14.91 -21.68 14.62
N CYS A 312 15.11 -20.62 13.84
CA CYS A 312 16.38 -19.90 13.78
C CYS A 312 16.72 -19.34 15.18
N PRO A 313 18.02 -19.22 15.52
CA PRO A 313 18.48 -18.70 16.81
C PRO A 313 18.06 -17.25 17.07
#